data_AF-G4ZLP5-F1
#
_entry.id   AF-G4ZLP5-F1
#
_cell.length_a   1.000
_cell.length_b   1.000
_cell.length_c   1.000
_cell.angle_alpha   90.00
_cell.angle_beta   90.00
_cell.angle_gamma   90.00
#
_symmetry.space_group_name_H-M   'P 1'
#
loop_
_entity.id
_entity.type
_entity.pdbx_description
1 polymer ?
#
loop_
_entity_poly.entity_id
_entity_poly.type
_entity_poly.pdbx_seq_one_letter_code
_entity_poly.pdbx_strand_id
1 'polypeptide(L)'
;MATPSSPFGPLQLSCTDTAWLQELVRLLVHEHILSYEKFVHQDQRLLNPTQWKRHSQRDNLQVYCQQQLQQQRENSSVGERVSRRRLFRDTEARSALAEMPTLLLVGTIQGSLNDVMYGVLNPTADSMRLKSSYVGDKFASCAVLATMERPTPSDPFRSHTLKWFEGDHPYIFRPIVKNRDFVFMEATGVTTLAGGERVGYHVMHSVTFPGAREMNGNVRAHMAVCAFYRQQSDGVVEVFTKTTANPGGHVAPAIAVKYGANALLSAQSLVDCAHAKKLAWVVSTRARAASTTSTCSSSSSSSCRDFRADSGGICFTCGERSISSPLLSRSGACTLCTRPICPTCRVKKSLRFVAWTGGVAKHKMKFCGPCVREARRLDARALACDEFGADRPQSHPRNRLTAHLEGLTASDPNVVVLRPSALSS
;
A
#
# COMPACT_ATOMS: atom_id res chain seq x y z
N MET A 1 5.57 -25.17 8.77
CA MET A 1 6.69 -24.20 8.80
C MET A 1 6.10 -22.82 9.02
N ALA A 2 6.58 -22.12 10.05
CA ALA A 2 5.92 -20.99 10.69
C ALA A 2 5.70 -19.79 9.75
N THR A 3 4.51 -19.18 9.82
CA THR A 3 4.32 -17.77 9.44
C THR A 3 5.48 -16.97 10.04
N PRO A 4 6.13 -16.04 9.31
CA PRO A 4 7.18 -15.23 9.92
C PRO A 4 6.59 -14.55 11.14
N SER A 5 6.99 -15.03 12.32
CA SER A 5 6.50 -14.54 13.59
C SER A 5 6.88 -13.07 13.68
N SER A 6 5.99 -12.25 14.23
CA SER A 6 6.36 -10.92 14.69
C SER A 6 7.71 -11.01 15.40
N PRO A 7 8.66 -10.12 15.11
CA PRO A 7 9.96 -10.22 15.75
C PRO A 7 9.91 -9.80 17.23
N PHE A 8 8.83 -9.12 17.61
CA PHE A 8 8.41 -8.96 18.98
C PHE A 8 7.50 -10.15 19.33
N GLY A 9 7.61 -10.67 20.55
CA GLY A 9 6.64 -11.64 21.06
C GLY A 9 5.19 -11.11 20.97
N PRO A 10 4.17 -11.95 21.21
CA PRO A 10 2.78 -11.52 21.14
C PRO A 10 2.54 -10.25 21.96
N LEU A 11 2.08 -9.17 21.31
CA LEU A 11 1.78 -7.92 22.00
C LEU A 11 0.31 -7.90 22.40
N GLN A 12 0.06 -7.80 23.71
CA GLN A 12 -1.26 -7.59 24.26
C GLN A 12 -1.39 -6.12 24.65
N LEU A 13 -2.30 -5.41 23.98
CA LEU A 13 -2.62 -4.03 24.33
C LEU A 13 -3.69 -4.02 25.42
N SER A 14 -3.49 -3.20 26.46
CA SER A 14 -4.55 -2.96 27.44
C SER A 14 -5.69 -2.15 26.80
N CYS A 15 -6.89 -2.18 27.42
CA CYS A 15 -7.99 -1.32 26.99
C CYS A 15 -7.60 0.18 27.05
N THR A 16 -6.83 0.57 28.06
CA THR A 16 -6.33 1.93 28.24
C THR A 16 -5.37 2.34 27.12
N ASP A 17 -4.42 1.48 26.76
CA ASP A 17 -3.47 1.76 25.67
C ASP A 17 -4.18 1.82 24.31
N THR A 18 -5.15 0.92 24.10
CA THR A 18 -5.98 0.91 22.90
C THR A 18 -6.77 2.20 22.74
N ALA A 19 -7.46 2.63 23.81
CA ALA A 19 -8.22 3.88 23.82
C ALA A 19 -7.32 5.09 23.60
N TRP A 20 -6.12 5.12 24.20
CA TRP A 20 -5.15 6.19 24.01
C TRP A 20 -4.65 6.25 22.56
N LEU A 21 -4.26 5.13 21.96
CA LEU A 21 -3.84 5.09 20.56
C LEU A 21 -4.96 5.57 19.62
N GLN A 22 -6.21 5.15 19.89
CA GLN A 22 -7.37 5.59 19.10
C GLN A 22 -7.60 7.10 19.22
N GLU A 23 -7.50 7.65 20.42
CA GLU A 23 -7.62 9.09 20.66
C GLU A 23 -6.48 9.87 20.00
N LEU A 24 -5.26 9.33 20.03
CA LEU A 24 -4.10 9.92 19.35
C LEU A 24 -4.35 10.05 17.84
N VAL A 25 -4.91 9.03 17.19
CA VAL A 25 -5.31 9.11 15.77
C VAL A 25 -6.34 10.22 15.56
N ARG A 26 -7.37 10.29 16.41
CA ARG A 26 -8.42 11.30 16.30
C ARG A 26 -7.85 12.73 16.37
N LEU A 27 -6.92 12.96 17.30
CA LEU A 27 -6.24 14.25 17.46
C LEU A 27 -5.36 14.59 16.25
N LEU A 28 -4.56 13.63 15.77
CA LEU A 28 -3.70 13.83 14.59
C LEU A 28 -4.51 14.13 13.32
N VAL A 29 -5.62 13.41 13.12
CA VAL A 29 -6.54 13.67 12.00
C VAL A 29 -7.15 15.05 12.15
N HIS A 30 -7.63 15.42 13.33
CA HIS A 30 -8.24 16.75 13.55
C HIS A 30 -7.24 17.89 13.31
N GLU A 31 -6.00 17.78 13.79
CA GLU A 31 -4.95 18.77 13.53
C GLU A 31 -4.65 18.89 12.03
N HIS A 32 -4.63 17.75 11.32
CA HIS A 32 -4.42 17.74 9.88
C HIS A 32 -5.60 18.34 9.11
N ILE A 33 -6.85 18.18 9.58
CA ILE A 33 -8.05 18.90 9.06
C ILE A 33 -7.83 20.40 9.13
N LEU A 34 -7.50 20.93 10.30
CA LEU A 34 -7.26 22.36 10.48
C LEU A 34 -6.15 22.87 9.55
N SER A 35 -5.08 22.09 9.39
CA SER A 35 -4.00 22.46 8.48
C SER A 35 -4.42 22.41 7.01
N TYR A 36 -5.23 21.44 6.61
CA TYR A 36 -5.71 21.30 5.24
C TYR A 36 -6.71 22.40 4.90
N GLU A 37 -7.66 22.69 5.78
CA GLU A 37 -8.64 23.76 5.61
C GLU A 37 -7.97 25.14 5.56
N LYS A 38 -6.93 25.37 6.37
CA LYS A 38 -6.10 26.57 6.24
C LYS A 38 -5.46 26.66 4.85
N PHE A 39 -4.80 25.59 4.40
CA PHE A 39 -4.16 25.54 3.07
C PHE A 39 -5.17 25.82 1.95
N VAL A 40 -6.37 25.24 2.05
CA VAL A 40 -7.43 25.35 1.05
C VAL A 40 -8.10 26.72 1.04
N HIS A 41 -8.49 27.24 2.20
CA HIS A 41 -9.36 28.42 2.30
C HIS A 41 -8.60 29.72 2.59
N GLN A 42 -7.58 29.67 3.45
CA GLN A 42 -6.82 30.88 3.84
C GLN A 42 -5.66 31.11 2.88
N ASP A 43 -4.86 30.07 2.63
CA ASP A 43 -3.67 30.17 1.79
C ASP A 43 -4.00 30.03 0.28
N GLN A 44 -5.26 29.75 -0.07
CA GLN A 44 -5.73 29.54 -1.46
C GLN A 44 -4.87 28.55 -2.25
N ARG A 45 -4.40 27.49 -1.58
CA ARG A 45 -3.48 26.47 -2.09
C ARG A 45 -2.10 26.99 -2.52
N LEU A 46 -1.75 28.21 -2.11
CA LEU A 46 -0.44 28.80 -2.35
C LEU A 46 0.47 28.51 -1.16
N LEU A 47 1.69 28.04 -1.46
CA LEU A 47 2.71 27.83 -0.44
C LEU A 47 3.63 29.04 -0.38
N ASN A 48 3.84 29.58 0.82
CA ASN A 48 4.80 30.66 1.02
C ASN A 48 6.23 30.17 0.71
N PRO A 49 6.92 30.74 -0.30
CA PRO A 49 8.25 30.27 -0.71
C PRO A 49 9.34 30.51 0.34
N THR A 50 9.13 31.42 1.30
CA THR A 50 10.07 31.61 2.42
C THR A 50 9.96 30.51 3.47
N GLN A 51 8.80 29.86 3.57
CA GLN A 51 8.56 28.74 4.49
C GLN A 51 8.79 27.39 3.81
N TRP A 52 8.40 27.25 2.54
CA TRP A 52 8.38 25.99 1.81
C TRP A 52 9.25 26.07 0.57
N LYS A 53 10.27 25.20 0.48
CA LYS A 53 11.10 25.04 -0.71
C LYS A 53 10.73 23.76 -1.43
N ARG A 54 10.40 23.84 -2.73
CA ARG A 54 10.13 22.64 -3.55
C ARG A 54 11.40 21.78 -3.61
N HIS A 55 11.27 20.52 -3.22
CA HIS A 55 12.36 19.55 -3.20
C HIS A 55 12.34 18.63 -4.42
N SER A 56 11.17 18.05 -4.74
CA SER A 56 11.03 17.09 -5.82
C SER A 56 9.61 17.08 -6.40
N GLN A 57 9.46 16.57 -7.62
CA GLN A 57 8.19 16.40 -8.30
C GLN A 57 8.18 15.07 -9.05
N ARG A 58 7.02 14.43 -9.11
CA ARG A 58 6.73 13.29 -9.99
C ARG A 58 5.31 13.44 -10.50
N ASP A 59 5.14 13.46 -11.82
CA ASP A 59 3.85 13.72 -12.45
C ASP A 59 3.19 14.98 -11.86
N ASN A 60 1.98 14.83 -11.30
CA ASN A 60 1.20 15.91 -10.70
C ASN A 60 1.41 16.05 -9.18
N LEU A 61 2.38 15.35 -8.61
CA LEU A 61 2.70 15.37 -7.17
C LEU A 61 3.99 16.16 -6.92
N GLN A 62 3.96 17.07 -5.96
CA GLN A 62 5.07 17.93 -5.59
C GLN A 62 5.37 17.82 -4.09
N VAL A 63 6.63 17.63 -3.75
CA VAL A 63 7.12 17.62 -2.36
C VAL A 63 7.85 18.92 -2.07
N TYR A 64 7.46 19.56 -0.98
CA TYR A 64 8.07 20.75 -0.41
C TYR A 64 8.72 20.39 0.93
N CYS A 65 9.83 21.06 1.24
CA CYS A 65 10.55 20.95 2.50
C CYS A 65 10.43 22.27 3.27
N GLN A 66 10.09 22.21 4.55
CA GLN A 66 10.02 23.38 5.41
C GLN A 66 11.43 23.92 5.71
N GLN A 67 11.61 25.23 5.64
CA GLN A 67 12.90 25.88 5.90
C GLN A 67 13.20 25.99 7.40
N GLN A 68 14.45 25.67 7.78
CA GLN A 68 14.91 25.48 9.16
C GLN A 68 14.83 26.74 10.05
N LEU A 69 15.05 27.93 9.47
CA LEU A 69 14.93 29.22 10.18
C LEU A 69 13.52 29.48 10.70
N GLN A 70 12.49 29.05 9.95
CA GLN A 70 11.10 29.22 10.34
C GLN A 70 10.66 28.13 11.35
N GLN A 71 11.22 26.93 11.22
CA GLN A 71 10.97 25.83 12.15
C GLN A 71 11.44 26.16 13.59
N GLN A 72 12.59 26.84 13.73
CA GLN A 72 13.05 27.33 15.03
C GLN A 72 12.10 28.39 15.63
N ARG A 73 11.62 29.34 14.82
CA ARG A 73 10.66 30.37 15.26
C ARG A 73 9.31 29.79 15.72
N GLU A 74 8.76 28.83 14.98
CA GLU A 74 7.51 28.14 15.34
C GLU A 74 7.66 27.24 16.59
N ASN A 75 8.87 26.78 16.88
CA ASN A 75 9.17 26.04 18.11
C ASN A 75 9.36 26.95 19.33
N SER A 76 9.81 28.20 19.13
CA SER A 76 10.03 29.21 20.19
C SER A 76 8.77 29.95 20.64
N SER A 77 7.69 29.99 19.86
CA SER A 77 6.39 30.54 20.29
C SER A 77 5.64 29.52 21.16
N VAL A 78 6.05 29.38 22.43
CA VAL A 78 5.71 28.26 23.32
C VAL A 78 4.39 28.45 24.11
N GLY A 79 3.72 29.61 24.08
CA GLY A 79 2.57 29.88 24.96
C GLY A 79 1.35 28.97 24.79
N GLU A 80 0.99 28.60 23.57
CA GLU A 80 -0.34 28.01 23.27
C GLU A 80 -0.30 26.50 22.95
N ARG A 81 0.91 25.95 22.71
CA ARG A 81 1.13 24.52 22.41
C ARG A 81 1.30 23.65 23.67
N VAL A 82 1.52 24.24 24.84
CA VAL A 82 1.83 23.51 26.10
C VAL A 82 0.66 22.64 26.58
N SER A 83 -0.60 23.03 26.34
CA SER A 83 -1.77 22.25 26.74
C SER A 83 -2.01 21.00 25.88
N ARG A 84 -1.73 21.06 24.57
CA ARG A 84 -1.81 19.88 23.66
C ARG A 84 -0.58 18.96 23.76
N ARG A 85 0.60 19.51 24.10
CA ARG A 85 1.87 18.77 24.31
C ARG A 85 1.82 17.77 25.48
N ARG A 86 0.83 17.81 26.38
CA ARG A 86 0.67 16.83 27.47
C ARG A 86 -0.06 15.54 27.07
N LEU A 87 -0.75 15.51 25.91
CA LEU A 87 -1.53 14.34 25.46
C LEU A 87 -0.69 13.28 24.73
N PHE A 88 0.48 13.68 24.21
CA PHE A 88 1.43 12.78 23.55
C PHE A 88 2.41 12.24 24.58
N ARG A 89 2.13 11.04 25.11
CA ARG A 89 2.95 10.36 26.14
C ARG A 89 4.34 9.94 25.62
N ASP A 90 4.49 9.78 24.31
CA ASP A 90 5.74 9.34 23.67
C ASP A 90 6.71 10.52 23.45
N THR A 91 7.43 10.86 24.50
CA THR A 91 8.42 11.96 24.52
C THR A 91 9.60 11.66 23.58
N GLU A 92 9.96 10.39 23.40
CA GLU A 92 11.11 9.98 22.59
C GLU A 92 10.84 10.23 21.10
N ALA A 93 9.76 9.65 20.57
CA ALA A 93 9.41 9.82 19.16
C ALA A 93 9.20 11.30 18.82
N ARG A 94 8.59 12.07 19.72
CA ARG A 94 8.43 13.52 19.56
C ARG A 94 9.75 14.27 19.49
N SER A 95 10.67 13.99 20.40
CA SER A 95 11.96 14.68 20.46
C SER A 95 12.77 14.39 19.21
N ALA A 96 12.82 13.12 18.78
CA ALA A 96 13.46 12.73 17.53
C ALA A 96 12.86 13.46 16.31
N LEU A 97 11.53 13.56 16.21
CA LEU A 97 10.89 14.23 15.08
C LEU A 97 11.10 15.75 15.08
N ALA A 98 11.29 16.39 16.24
CA ALA A 98 11.48 17.84 16.32
C ALA A 98 12.81 18.33 15.70
N GLU A 99 13.78 17.45 15.53
CA GLU A 99 15.10 17.75 14.92
C GLU A 99 15.08 17.76 13.39
N MET A 100 13.99 17.29 12.79
CA MET A 100 13.91 17.04 11.35
C MET A 100 12.94 18.00 10.66
N PRO A 101 13.23 18.46 9.43
CA PRO A 101 12.32 19.31 8.69
C PRO A 101 11.05 18.55 8.30
N THR A 102 9.91 19.25 8.36
CA THR A 102 8.65 18.73 7.84
C THR A 102 8.64 18.80 6.31
N LEU A 103 8.17 17.73 5.69
CA LEU A 103 7.87 17.65 4.27
C LEU A 103 6.36 17.75 4.05
N LEU A 104 5.98 18.38 2.94
CA LEU A 104 4.60 18.53 2.51
C LEU A 104 4.47 18.03 1.06
N LEU A 105 3.63 17.03 0.86
CA LEU A 105 3.19 16.57 -0.46
C LEU A 105 1.86 17.24 -0.81
N VAL A 106 1.82 17.91 -1.95
CA VAL A 106 0.60 18.43 -2.56
C VAL A 106 0.51 18.00 -4.01
N GLY A 107 -0.71 17.86 -4.52
CA GLY A 107 -0.93 17.57 -5.94
C GLY A 107 -2.15 16.70 -6.18
N THR A 108 -2.17 16.00 -7.30
CA THR A 108 -3.29 15.14 -7.68
C THR A 108 -2.84 13.77 -8.19
N ILE A 109 -3.72 12.78 -8.04
CA ILE A 109 -3.59 11.44 -8.62
C ILE A 109 -4.86 11.12 -9.43
N GLN A 110 -4.67 10.40 -10.54
CA GLN A 110 -5.78 10.01 -11.42
C GLN A 110 -6.46 8.75 -10.88
N GLY A 111 -7.75 8.84 -10.56
CA GLY A 111 -8.55 7.74 -10.03
C GLY A 111 -9.73 8.21 -9.17
N SER A 112 -10.31 7.28 -8.42
CA SER A 112 -11.35 7.57 -7.44
C SER A 112 -10.80 7.54 -6.01
N LEU A 113 -11.43 8.26 -5.09
CA LEU A 113 -11.08 8.22 -3.67
C LEU A 113 -11.16 6.79 -3.12
N ASN A 114 -12.15 6.01 -3.54
CA ASN A 114 -12.29 4.63 -3.10
C ASN A 114 -11.13 3.75 -3.61
N ASP A 115 -10.63 3.98 -4.82
CA ASP A 115 -9.43 3.31 -5.32
C ASP A 115 -8.19 3.67 -4.50
N VAL A 116 -8.01 4.95 -4.19
CA VAL A 116 -6.90 5.41 -3.36
C VAL A 116 -6.95 4.73 -1.99
N MET A 117 -8.11 4.75 -1.33
CA MET A 117 -8.28 4.12 -0.02
C MET A 117 -8.09 2.60 -0.07
N TYR A 118 -8.52 1.92 -1.14
CA TYR A 118 -8.26 0.50 -1.31
C TYR A 118 -6.78 0.18 -1.61
N GLY A 119 -6.07 1.09 -2.27
CA GLY A 119 -4.62 1.01 -2.49
C GLY A 119 -3.80 1.25 -1.21
N VAL A 120 -4.30 2.10 -0.31
CA VAL A 120 -3.71 2.37 1.01
C VAL A 120 -3.91 1.20 1.98
N LEU A 121 -5.12 0.61 1.99
CA LEU A 121 -5.56 -0.39 2.96
C LEU A 121 -4.69 -1.67 2.97
N ASN A 122 -4.07 -1.92 4.11
CA ASN A 122 -3.11 -3.01 4.35
C ASN A 122 -3.16 -3.57 5.80
N PRO A 123 -4.31 -4.03 6.33
CA PRO A 123 -4.47 -4.37 7.76
C PRO A 123 -3.69 -5.62 8.23
N THR A 124 -3.18 -6.44 7.31
CA THR A 124 -2.43 -7.68 7.61
C THR A 124 -1.01 -7.64 7.04
N ALA A 125 -0.08 -8.42 7.60
CA ALA A 125 1.29 -8.52 7.08
C ALA A 125 1.34 -8.90 5.59
N ASP A 126 0.46 -9.81 5.16
CA ASP A 126 0.30 -10.22 3.77
C ASP A 126 -0.12 -9.04 2.87
N SER A 127 -1.13 -8.28 3.30
CA SER A 127 -1.58 -7.09 2.57
C SER A 127 -0.53 -5.96 2.58
N MET A 128 0.30 -5.85 3.62
CA MET A 128 1.45 -4.94 3.64
C MET A 128 2.45 -5.32 2.54
N ARG A 129 2.89 -6.60 2.48
CA ARG A 129 3.83 -7.07 1.46
C ARG A 129 3.28 -6.87 0.04
N LEU A 130 1.99 -7.17 -0.16
CA LEU A 130 1.32 -6.95 -1.43
C LEU A 130 1.33 -5.47 -1.82
N LYS A 131 0.89 -4.57 -0.93
CA LYS A 131 0.91 -3.11 -1.16
C LYS A 131 2.32 -2.66 -1.57
N SER A 132 3.32 -2.99 -0.77
CA SER A 132 4.72 -2.60 -1.01
C SER A 132 5.23 -3.02 -2.37
N SER A 133 4.89 -4.24 -2.79
CA SER A 133 5.30 -4.77 -4.09
C SER A 133 4.72 -4.01 -5.29
N TYR A 134 3.64 -3.24 -5.10
CA TYR A 134 3.04 -2.38 -6.12
C TYR A 134 3.49 -0.93 -6.01
N VAL A 135 3.52 -0.36 -4.80
CA VAL A 135 3.84 1.08 -4.62
C VAL A 135 5.34 1.37 -4.64
N GLY A 136 6.18 0.37 -4.37
CA GLY A 136 7.63 0.50 -4.40
C GLY A 136 8.19 1.30 -3.22
N ASP A 137 7.53 1.25 -2.05
CA ASP A 137 8.00 1.84 -0.79
C ASP A 137 9.09 0.99 -0.10
N LYS A 138 9.35 -0.22 -0.61
CA LYS A 138 10.52 -1.09 -0.34
C LYS A 138 10.86 -1.26 1.15
N PHE A 139 10.25 -2.26 1.77
CA PHE A 139 10.70 -2.80 3.06
C PHE A 139 11.08 -4.29 2.94
N ALA A 140 12.08 -4.71 3.72
CA ALA A 140 12.64 -6.06 3.68
C ALA A 140 11.78 -7.03 4.50
N SER A 141 11.22 -6.56 5.61
CA SER A 141 10.44 -7.39 6.52
C SER A 141 9.36 -6.55 7.19
N CYS A 142 8.25 -7.18 7.56
CA CYS A 142 7.14 -6.49 8.22
C CYS A 142 6.30 -7.42 9.10
N ALA A 143 5.65 -6.84 10.10
CA ALA A 143 4.72 -7.52 10.98
C ALA A 143 3.57 -6.59 11.40
N VAL A 144 2.40 -7.18 11.66
CA VAL A 144 1.31 -6.53 12.40
C VAL A 144 1.42 -7.01 13.83
N LEU A 145 1.66 -6.07 14.75
CA LEU A 145 1.93 -6.35 16.16
C LEU A 145 0.63 -6.49 16.95
N ALA A 146 -0.34 -5.63 16.65
CA ALA A 146 -1.68 -5.66 17.23
C ALA A 146 -2.69 -5.04 16.26
N THR A 147 -3.96 -5.43 16.40
CA THR A 147 -5.07 -4.87 15.63
C THR A 147 -6.11 -4.31 16.60
N MET A 148 -6.27 -2.99 16.62
CA MET A 148 -7.20 -2.29 17.49
C MET A 148 -8.57 -2.13 16.83
N GLU A 149 -8.58 -1.89 15.52
CA GLU A 149 -9.82 -1.74 14.74
C GLU A 149 -9.64 -2.43 13.38
N ARG A 150 -10.65 -3.19 12.96
CA ARG A 150 -10.66 -3.92 11.68
C ARG A 150 -11.69 -3.31 10.73
N PRO A 151 -11.46 -3.45 9.40
CA PRO A 151 -12.48 -3.13 8.42
C PRO A 151 -13.79 -3.89 8.67
N THR A 152 -14.91 -3.19 8.48
CA THR A 152 -16.25 -3.76 8.57
C THR A 152 -17.00 -3.54 7.25
N PRO A 153 -18.11 -4.26 6.99
CA PRO A 153 -18.92 -4.01 5.80
C PRO A 153 -19.46 -2.57 5.71
N SER A 154 -19.75 -1.93 6.85
CA SER A 154 -20.21 -0.55 6.91
C SER A 154 -19.06 0.45 6.71
N ASP A 155 -17.89 0.18 7.27
CA ASP A 155 -16.70 1.02 7.15
C ASP A 155 -15.46 0.21 6.70
N PRO A 156 -15.35 -0.11 5.39
CA PRO A 156 -14.36 -1.06 4.89
C PRO A 156 -12.97 -0.48 4.70
N PHE A 157 -12.82 0.84 4.82
CA PHE A 157 -11.50 1.48 4.78
C PHE A 157 -10.97 1.78 6.19
N ARG A 158 -11.77 1.50 7.22
CA ARG A 158 -11.39 1.72 8.62
C ARG A 158 -10.49 0.61 9.11
N SER A 159 -9.28 0.98 9.48
CA SER A 159 -8.32 0.05 10.07
C SER A 159 -7.46 0.82 11.05
N HIS A 160 -7.16 0.20 12.19
CA HIS A 160 -6.22 0.75 13.16
C HIS A 160 -5.35 -0.39 13.69
N THR A 161 -4.06 -0.35 13.35
CA THR A 161 -3.11 -1.43 13.59
C THR A 161 -1.80 -0.89 14.13
N LEU A 162 -1.18 -1.63 15.04
CA LEU A 162 0.20 -1.43 15.40
C LEU A 162 1.08 -2.31 14.51
N LYS A 163 2.15 -1.73 13.94
CA LYS A 163 2.95 -2.36 12.91
C LYS A 163 4.43 -2.16 13.15
N TRP A 164 5.19 -3.04 12.52
CA TRP A 164 6.62 -2.94 12.36
C TRP A 164 7.01 -3.19 10.92
N PHE A 165 8.00 -2.45 10.42
CA PHE A 165 8.72 -2.85 9.22
C PHE A 165 10.20 -2.48 9.31
N GLU A 166 11.00 -3.23 8.56
CA GLU A 166 12.40 -2.98 8.35
C GLU A 166 12.60 -2.40 6.94
N GLY A 167 13.19 -1.22 6.85
CA GLY A 167 13.49 -0.57 5.57
C GLY A 167 14.40 -1.43 4.70
N ASP A 168 14.25 -1.30 3.38
CA ASP A 168 15.08 -2.02 2.42
C ASP A 168 16.03 -1.05 1.72
N HIS A 169 17.19 -0.82 2.34
CA HIS A 169 18.26 0.00 1.78
C HIS A 169 19.30 -0.89 1.07
N PRO A 170 19.87 -0.46 -0.08
CA PRO A 170 20.80 -1.29 -0.84
C PRO A 170 21.99 -1.78 -0.01
N TYR A 171 22.31 -3.07 -0.13
CA TYR A 171 23.36 -3.74 0.66
C TYR A 171 24.72 -3.07 0.57
N ILE A 172 25.05 -2.48 -0.59
CA ILE A 172 26.30 -1.78 -0.84
C ILE A 172 26.58 -0.65 0.17
N PHE A 173 25.54 -0.08 0.78
CA PHE A 173 25.67 1.00 1.76
C PHE A 173 25.67 0.51 3.21
N ARG A 174 25.36 -0.77 3.48
CA ARG A 174 25.29 -1.32 4.86
C ARG A 174 26.59 -1.19 5.67
N PRO A 175 27.80 -1.25 5.09
CA PRO A 175 29.03 -1.01 5.84
C PRO A 175 29.15 0.42 6.38
N ILE A 176 28.47 1.38 5.76
CA ILE A 176 28.56 2.82 6.09
C ILE A 176 27.30 3.26 6.86
N VAL A 177 26.15 2.68 6.53
CA VAL A 177 24.83 3.13 6.98
C VAL A 177 24.00 1.91 7.39
N LYS A 178 23.83 1.71 8.71
CA LYS A 178 23.02 0.63 9.29
C LYS A 178 21.59 0.61 8.75
N ASN A 179 20.92 -0.54 8.79
CA ASN A 179 19.52 -0.59 8.35
C ASN A 179 18.58 0.08 9.37
N ARG A 180 17.38 0.49 8.94
CA ARG A 180 16.38 1.14 9.80
C ARG A 180 15.17 0.26 10.00
N ASP A 181 14.63 0.27 11.20
CA ASP A 181 13.32 -0.29 11.48
C ASP A 181 12.38 0.79 12.05
N PHE A 182 11.07 0.56 11.89
CA PHE A 182 10.03 1.44 12.37
C PHE A 182 9.03 0.64 13.18
N VAL A 183 8.66 1.16 14.35
CA VAL A 183 7.52 0.70 15.15
C VAL A 183 6.52 1.85 15.18
N PHE A 184 5.30 1.61 14.73
CA PHE A 184 4.33 2.67 14.48
C PHE A 184 2.89 2.18 14.53
N MET A 185 1.98 3.07 14.88
CA MET A 185 0.56 2.89 14.61
C MET A 185 0.25 3.34 13.18
N GLU A 186 -0.60 2.58 12.49
CA GLU A 186 -1.17 2.94 11.20
C GLU A 186 -2.69 2.95 11.32
N ALA A 187 -3.31 4.06 10.93
CA ALA A 187 -4.75 4.21 10.91
C ALA A 187 -5.23 4.73 9.56
N THR A 188 -6.30 4.14 9.05
CA THR A 188 -6.96 4.56 7.81
C THR A 188 -8.45 4.69 8.05
N GLY A 189 -9.10 5.52 7.25
CA GLY A 189 -10.53 5.65 7.27
C GLY A 189 -10.99 6.80 6.40
N VAL A 190 -12.26 7.14 6.57
CA VAL A 190 -12.90 8.24 5.87
C VAL A 190 -13.51 9.15 6.92
N THR A 191 -13.40 10.45 6.71
CA THR A 191 -14.03 11.47 7.53
C THR A 191 -14.64 12.56 6.65
N THR A 192 -15.31 13.50 7.28
CA THR A 192 -15.99 14.62 6.62
C THR A 192 -15.35 15.93 7.09
N LEU A 193 -15.01 16.80 6.15
CA LEU A 193 -14.51 18.16 6.44
C LEU A 193 -15.66 19.06 6.93
N ALA A 194 -15.35 20.26 7.44
CA ALA A 194 -16.39 21.18 7.92
C ALA A 194 -17.41 21.54 6.82
N GLY A 195 -16.97 21.59 5.56
CA GLY A 195 -17.82 21.84 4.38
C GLY A 195 -18.68 20.66 3.93
N GLY A 196 -18.69 19.52 4.63
CA GLY A 196 -19.44 18.32 4.24
C GLY A 196 -18.72 17.43 3.22
N GLU A 197 -17.56 17.85 2.72
CA GLU A 197 -16.77 17.06 1.76
C GLU A 197 -16.17 15.81 2.41
N ARG A 198 -16.34 14.67 1.74
CA ARG A 198 -15.78 13.39 2.15
C ARG A 198 -14.29 13.31 1.80
N VAL A 199 -13.46 13.01 2.80
CA VAL A 199 -12.01 12.80 2.62
C VAL A 199 -11.57 11.46 3.20
N GLY A 200 -10.66 10.80 2.52
CA GLY A 200 -9.93 9.66 3.05
C GLY A 200 -8.71 10.13 3.84
N TYR A 201 -8.40 9.46 4.95
CA TYR A 201 -7.20 9.73 5.74
C TYR A 201 -6.29 8.51 5.87
N HIS A 202 -5.00 8.77 5.98
CA HIS A 202 -3.98 7.77 6.29
C HIS A 202 -2.96 8.36 7.26
N VAL A 203 -2.89 7.78 8.45
CA VAL A 203 -1.98 8.18 9.53
C VAL A 203 -0.97 7.07 9.74
N MET A 204 0.31 7.43 9.79
CA MET A 204 1.39 6.56 10.26
C MET A 204 2.18 7.34 11.31
N HIS A 205 2.20 6.90 12.56
CA HIS A 205 2.88 7.62 13.63
C HIS A 205 3.69 6.64 14.47
N SER A 206 4.99 6.89 14.59
CA SER A 206 5.87 6.07 15.42
C SER A 206 5.44 6.10 16.87
N VAL A 207 5.52 4.94 17.52
CA VAL A 207 5.23 4.79 18.94
C VAL A 207 6.29 3.92 19.60
N THR A 208 6.62 4.26 20.84
CA THR A 208 7.54 3.52 21.70
C THR A 208 6.78 2.78 22.79
N PHE A 209 7.15 1.52 23.03
CA PHE A 209 6.71 0.73 24.18
C PHE A 209 7.84 -0.18 24.65
N PRO A 210 7.88 -0.62 25.92
CA PRO A 210 9.01 -1.37 26.48
C PRO A 210 9.39 -2.64 25.70
N GLY A 211 8.43 -3.30 25.05
CA GLY A 211 8.68 -4.49 24.21
C GLY A 211 9.30 -4.20 22.84
N ALA A 212 9.35 -2.95 22.40
CA ALA A 212 9.80 -2.53 21.07
C ALA A 212 11.32 -2.39 20.96
N ARG A 213 12.09 -3.37 21.45
CA ARG A 213 13.56 -3.32 21.45
C ARG A 213 14.15 -3.17 20.05
N GLU A 214 15.34 -2.58 19.95
CA GLU A 214 16.09 -2.56 18.68
C GLU A 214 16.40 -4.00 18.22
N MET A 215 16.36 -4.21 16.91
CA MET A 215 16.48 -5.53 16.30
C MET A 215 17.68 -5.63 15.40
N ASN A 216 18.40 -6.76 15.45
CA ASN A 216 19.41 -7.15 14.45
C ASN A 216 20.48 -6.07 14.18
N GLY A 217 20.77 -5.19 15.15
CA GLY A 217 21.68 -4.07 14.98
C GLY A 217 21.14 -2.92 14.11
N ASN A 218 19.85 -2.93 13.78
CA ASN A 218 19.14 -1.84 13.11
C ASN A 218 19.04 -0.62 14.02
N VAL A 219 18.99 0.55 13.39
CA VAL A 219 18.73 1.82 14.06
C VAL A 219 17.23 2.09 14.04
N ARG A 220 16.63 2.34 15.20
CA ARG A 220 15.21 2.72 15.28
C ARG A 220 15.02 4.08 14.64
N ALA A 221 14.13 4.13 13.65
CA ALA A 221 13.70 5.37 13.01
C ALA A 221 12.29 5.76 13.49
N HIS A 222 12.02 7.06 13.46
CA HIS A 222 10.74 7.64 13.83
C HIS A 222 10.12 8.36 12.64
N MET A 223 8.81 8.22 12.47
CA MET A 223 8.05 8.95 11.45
C MET A 223 6.73 9.44 12.02
N ALA A 224 6.27 10.56 11.49
CA ALA A 224 4.89 10.99 11.55
C ALA A 224 4.44 11.30 10.12
N VAL A 225 3.32 10.72 9.71
CA VAL A 225 2.69 10.92 8.41
C VAL A 225 1.21 11.12 8.68
N CYS A 226 0.64 12.19 8.13
CA CYS A 226 -0.81 12.35 8.03
C CYS A 226 -1.12 12.77 6.59
N ALA A 227 -1.89 11.96 5.89
CA ALA A 227 -2.29 12.17 4.51
C ALA A 227 -3.80 12.32 4.41
N PHE A 228 -4.25 13.26 3.58
CA PHE A 228 -5.61 13.33 3.09
C PHE A 228 -5.69 13.14 1.59
N TYR A 229 -6.78 12.48 1.21
CA TYR A 229 -7.19 12.22 -0.15
C TYR A 229 -8.61 12.76 -0.32
N ARG A 230 -8.79 13.76 -1.17
CA ARG A 230 -10.11 14.36 -1.45
C ARG A 230 -10.49 14.11 -2.91
N GLN A 231 -11.71 13.65 -3.17
CA GLN A 231 -12.20 13.59 -4.54
C GLN A 231 -12.40 15.03 -5.05
N GLN A 232 -11.52 15.52 -5.93
CA GLN A 232 -11.62 16.88 -6.47
C GLN A 232 -12.66 16.97 -7.57
N SER A 233 -12.68 15.97 -8.45
CA SER A 233 -13.65 15.81 -9.54
C SER A 233 -13.72 14.34 -9.92
N ASP A 234 -14.60 13.95 -10.84
CA ASP A 234 -14.56 12.58 -11.38
C ASP A 234 -13.16 12.28 -11.95
N GLY A 235 -12.63 11.11 -11.61
CA GLY A 235 -11.30 10.66 -12.02
C GLY A 235 -10.09 11.41 -11.43
N VAL A 236 -10.25 12.38 -10.53
CA VAL A 236 -9.13 13.14 -9.94
C VAL A 236 -9.24 13.23 -8.41
N VAL A 237 -8.20 12.77 -7.72
CA VAL A 237 -8.07 12.85 -6.26
C VAL A 237 -6.94 13.80 -5.89
N GLU A 238 -7.25 14.82 -5.10
CA GLU A 238 -6.28 15.73 -4.49
C GLU A 238 -5.57 15.03 -3.33
N VAL A 239 -4.27 15.23 -3.22
CA VAL A 239 -3.41 14.68 -2.17
C VAL A 239 -2.84 15.82 -1.34
N PHE A 240 -2.97 15.72 -0.02
CA PHE A 240 -2.33 16.63 0.94
C PHE A 240 -1.74 15.83 2.10
N THR A 241 -0.42 15.68 2.11
CA THR A 241 0.28 14.87 3.11
C THR A 241 1.37 15.65 3.81
N LYS A 242 1.31 15.71 5.14
CA LYS A 242 2.41 16.18 5.97
C LYS A 242 3.18 15.01 6.52
N THR A 243 4.51 15.11 6.51
CA THR A 243 5.35 14.12 7.15
C THR A 243 6.59 14.73 7.77
N THR A 244 7.03 14.14 8.86
CA THR A 244 8.37 14.33 9.42
C THR A 244 8.95 12.94 9.65
N ALA A 245 10.21 12.73 9.31
CA ALA A 245 10.88 11.46 9.52
C ALA A 245 12.29 11.69 10.06
N ASN A 246 12.61 11.04 11.18
CA ASN A 246 13.95 10.95 11.72
C ASN A 246 14.49 9.53 11.47
N PRO A 247 15.53 9.36 10.64
CA PRO A 247 16.11 8.05 10.33
C PRO A 247 16.91 7.44 11.50
N GLY A 248 17.12 8.18 12.59
CA GLY A 248 17.97 7.81 13.71
C GLY A 248 19.45 7.73 13.35
N GLY A 249 20.30 7.74 14.38
CA GLY A 249 21.75 7.68 14.25
C GLY A 249 22.34 8.83 13.42
N HIS A 250 23.53 8.62 12.85
CA HIS A 250 24.29 9.66 12.14
C HIS A 250 23.93 9.74 10.65
N VAL A 251 22.69 10.14 10.33
CA VAL A 251 22.28 10.40 8.93
C VAL A 251 22.13 11.88 8.70
N ALA A 252 22.77 12.40 7.64
CA ALA A 252 22.64 13.80 7.26
C ALA A 252 21.16 14.15 6.94
N PRO A 253 20.63 15.29 7.40
CA PRO A 253 19.24 15.68 7.16
C PRO A 253 18.83 15.67 5.68
N ALA A 254 19.74 16.07 4.78
CA ALA A 254 19.49 16.03 3.34
C ALA A 254 19.18 14.62 2.79
N ILE A 255 19.81 13.58 3.36
CA ILE A 255 19.54 12.18 3.00
C ILE A 255 18.14 11.80 3.48
N ALA A 256 17.79 12.12 4.73
CA ALA A 256 16.46 11.85 5.27
C ALA A 256 15.36 12.52 4.45
N VAL A 257 15.55 13.80 4.08
CA VAL A 257 14.64 14.56 3.21
C VAL A 257 14.48 13.86 1.85
N LYS A 258 15.57 13.41 1.23
CA LYS A 258 15.53 12.70 -0.05
C LYS A 258 14.73 11.41 0.02
N TYR A 259 14.95 10.59 1.05
CA TYR A 259 14.21 9.34 1.23
C TYR A 259 12.74 9.57 1.58
N GLY A 260 12.45 10.52 2.48
CA GLY A 260 11.09 10.91 2.84
C GLY A 260 10.32 11.44 1.63
N ALA A 261 10.94 12.28 0.80
CA ALA A 261 10.33 12.78 -0.42
C ALA A 261 10.02 11.66 -1.43
N ASN A 262 10.92 10.70 -1.61
CA ASN A 262 10.67 9.53 -2.47
C ASN A 262 9.52 8.65 -1.93
N ALA A 263 9.44 8.48 -0.61
CA ALA A 263 8.35 7.74 0.04
C ALA A 263 6.99 8.44 -0.20
N LEU A 264 6.92 9.77 -0.06
CA LEU A 264 5.73 10.55 -0.37
C LEU A 264 5.30 10.40 -1.84
N LEU A 265 6.24 10.50 -2.78
CA LEU A 265 5.97 10.35 -4.21
C LEU A 265 5.52 8.93 -4.61
N SER A 266 5.62 7.94 -3.71
CA SER A 266 5.04 6.60 -3.95
C SER A 266 3.51 6.61 -3.95
N ALA A 267 2.88 7.66 -3.39
CA ALA A 267 1.42 7.84 -3.41
C ALA A 267 0.83 7.83 -4.84
N GLN A 268 1.64 8.23 -5.84
CA GLN A 268 1.31 8.12 -7.28
C GLN A 268 0.80 6.72 -7.67
N SER A 269 1.33 5.69 -7.03
CA SER A 269 1.09 4.28 -7.38
C SER A 269 -0.10 3.66 -6.62
N LEU A 270 -0.80 4.41 -5.75
CA LEU A 270 -1.89 3.86 -4.94
C LEU A 270 -3.07 3.38 -5.79
N VAL A 271 -3.46 4.15 -6.80
CA VAL A 271 -4.54 3.76 -7.72
C VAL A 271 -4.13 2.55 -8.58
N ASP A 272 -2.88 2.49 -9.02
CA ASP A 272 -2.36 1.32 -9.74
C ASP A 272 -2.30 0.06 -8.85
N CYS A 273 -1.95 0.22 -7.57
CA CYS A 273 -2.04 -0.83 -6.56
C CYS A 273 -3.48 -1.35 -6.45
N ALA A 274 -4.46 -0.45 -6.31
CA ALA A 274 -5.87 -0.80 -6.25
C ALA A 274 -6.34 -1.54 -7.52
N HIS A 275 -6.00 -1.03 -8.71
CA HIS A 275 -6.33 -1.68 -9.98
C HIS A 275 -5.72 -3.07 -10.11
N ALA A 276 -4.48 -3.26 -9.64
CA ALA A 276 -3.84 -4.56 -9.66
C ALA A 276 -4.47 -5.53 -8.64
N LYS A 277 -4.84 -5.05 -7.44
CA LYS A 277 -5.61 -5.81 -6.45
C LYS A 277 -6.96 -6.26 -7.02
N LYS A 278 -7.73 -5.35 -7.65
CA LYS A 278 -8.99 -5.68 -8.32
C LYS A 278 -8.81 -6.76 -9.38
N LEU A 279 -7.80 -6.62 -10.25
CA LEU A 279 -7.54 -7.60 -11.30
C LEU A 279 -7.12 -8.97 -10.72
N ALA A 280 -6.28 -8.97 -9.68
CA ALA A 280 -5.90 -10.18 -8.96
C ALA A 280 -7.11 -10.85 -8.30
N TRP A 281 -8.03 -10.08 -7.71
CA TRP A 281 -9.27 -10.59 -7.14
C TRP A 281 -10.13 -11.30 -8.18
N VAL A 282 -10.33 -10.72 -9.38
CA VAL A 282 -11.12 -11.39 -10.44
C VAL A 282 -10.46 -12.69 -10.90
N VAL A 283 -9.15 -12.70 -11.10
CA VAL A 283 -8.38 -13.91 -11.46
C VAL A 283 -8.57 -15.00 -10.41
N SER A 284 -8.44 -14.61 -9.15
CA SER A 284 -8.59 -15.47 -7.97
C SER A 284 -9.98 -16.10 -7.88
N THR A 285 -11.01 -15.28 -8.04
CA THR A 285 -12.41 -15.71 -7.92
C THR A 285 -12.78 -16.67 -9.02
N ARG A 286 -12.32 -16.45 -10.27
CA ARG A 286 -12.54 -17.40 -11.37
C ARG A 286 -11.80 -18.73 -11.17
N ALA A 287 -10.56 -18.69 -10.70
CA ALA A 287 -9.81 -19.91 -10.40
C ALA A 287 -10.54 -20.76 -9.34
N ARG A 288 -11.05 -20.14 -8.28
CA ARG A 288 -11.85 -20.81 -7.24
C ARG A 288 -13.13 -21.45 -7.81
N ALA A 289 -13.89 -20.73 -8.63
CA ALA A 289 -15.13 -21.24 -9.24
C ALA A 289 -14.87 -22.44 -10.17
N ALA A 290 -13.77 -22.43 -10.92
CA ALA A 290 -13.36 -23.55 -11.75
C ALA A 290 -13.04 -24.80 -10.90
N SER A 291 -12.31 -24.63 -9.78
CA SER A 291 -11.93 -25.74 -8.90
C SER A 291 -13.11 -26.38 -8.17
N THR A 292 -14.12 -25.61 -7.75
CA THR A 292 -15.32 -26.16 -7.10
C THR A 292 -16.19 -26.98 -8.05
N THR A 293 -16.13 -26.71 -9.35
CA THR A 293 -16.93 -27.43 -10.36
C THR A 293 -16.29 -28.78 -10.74
N SER A 294 -14.99 -28.96 -10.50
CA SER A 294 -14.27 -30.22 -10.77
C SER A 294 -14.47 -31.33 -9.73
N THR A 295 -15.13 -31.07 -8.60
CA THR A 295 -15.34 -32.07 -7.54
C THR A 295 -16.61 -32.92 -7.73
N CYS A 296 -17.50 -32.56 -8.67
CA CYS A 296 -18.73 -33.31 -8.97
C CYS A 296 -18.64 -34.16 -10.26
N SER A 297 -17.44 -34.41 -10.78
CA SER A 297 -17.26 -35.24 -11.99
C SER A 297 -16.03 -36.14 -11.88
N SER A 298 -16.05 -37.07 -10.93
CA SER A 298 -15.15 -38.22 -10.91
C SER A 298 -15.62 -39.28 -11.92
N SER A 299 -15.34 -39.03 -13.20
CA SER A 299 -15.12 -40.07 -14.22
C SER A 299 -14.52 -39.41 -15.46
N SER A 300 -13.44 -40.01 -15.97
CA SER A 300 -12.57 -39.61 -17.10
C SER A 300 -11.51 -38.53 -16.83
N SER A 301 -10.35 -39.05 -16.44
CA SER A 301 -9.05 -38.43 -16.59
C SER A 301 -8.78 -37.94 -18.02
N SER A 302 -8.04 -36.83 -18.09
CA SER A 302 -7.24 -36.35 -19.23
C SER A 302 -7.97 -36.00 -20.54
N SER A 303 -8.64 -34.84 -20.62
CA SER A 303 -8.85 -34.11 -21.88
C SER A 303 -9.57 -32.76 -21.70
N CYS A 304 -8.98 -31.80 -20.98
CA CYS A 304 -9.50 -30.41 -20.95
C CYS A 304 -8.49 -29.38 -21.48
N ARG A 305 -7.55 -29.80 -22.34
CA ARG A 305 -6.52 -28.89 -22.92
C ARG A 305 -6.70 -28.58 -24.40
N ASP A 306 -7.68 -29.16 -25.07
CA ASP A 306 -7.99 -28.84 -26.47
C ASP A 306 -9.42 -28.31 -26.59
N PHE A 307 -9.64 -27.08 -26.11
CA PHE A 307 -10.66 -26.25 -26.76
C PHE A 307 -10.15 -25.94 -28.15
N ARG A 308 -10.55 -26.83 -29.06
CA ARG A 308 -10.47 -26.79 -30.52
C ARG A 308 -10.01 -25.43 -31.04
N ALA A 309 -8.85 -25.45 -31.70
CA ALA A 309 -8.33 -24.42 -32.59
C ALA A 309 -9.20 -24.25 -33.84
N ASP A 310 -10.51 -24.13 -33.69
CA ASP A 310 -11.48 -24.10 -34.79
C ASP A 310 -12.16 -22.71 -34.94
N SER A 311 -11.90 -21.78 -34.01
CA SER A 311 -12.25 -20.37 -34.18
C SER A 311 -11.12 -19.57 -34.85
N GLY A 312 -10.68 -20.00 -36.03
CA GLY A 312 -9.97 -19.19 -37.05
C GLY A 312 -8.88 -18.18 -36.61
N GLY A 313 -8.24 -18.35 -35.45
CA GLY A 313 -7.25 -17.41 -34.91
C GLY A 313 -7.72 -15.96 -34.77
N ILE A 314 -9.02 -15.68 -34.79
CA ILE A 314 -9.56 -14.31 -34.83
C ILE A 314 -9.43 -13.67 -33.45
N CYS A 315 -8.81 -12.48 -33.39
CA CYS A 315 -8.66 -11.75 -32.15
C CYS A 315 -10.03 -11.24 -31.66
N PHE A 316 -10.37 -11.56 -30.41
CA PHE A 316 -11.60 -11.09 -29.77
C PHE A 316 -11.69 -9.56 -29.66
N THR A 317 -10.57 -8.84 -29.69
CA THR A 317 -10.57 -7.38 -29.47
C THR A 317 -10.69 -6.59 -30.77
N CYS A 318 -9.97 -6.98 -31.84
CA CYS A 318 -9.95 -6.26 -33.10
C CYS A 318 -10.62 -6.99 -34.28
N GLY A 319 -10.98 -8.28 -34.13
CA GLY A 319 -11.55 -9.07 -35.21
C GLY A 319 -10.54 -9.48 -36.30
N GLU A 320 -9.27 -9.09 -36.19
CA GLU A 320 -8.23 -9.49 -37.13
C GLU A 320 -7.79 -10.94 -36.87
N ARG A 321 -7.52 -11.68 -37.95
CA ARG A 321 -6.87 -12.99 -37.84
C ARG A 321 -5.47 -12.80 -37.31
N SER A 322 -5.14 -13.52 -36.23
CA SER A 322 -3.78 -13.59 -35.73
C SER A 322 -2.91 -14.24 -36.81
N ILE A 323 -2.01 -13.46 -37.42
CA ILE A 323 -1.02 -13.96 -38.38
C ILE A 323 -0.01 -14.78 -37.59
N SER A 324 -0.34 -16.05 -37.31
CA SER A 324 0.60 -16.99 -36.74
C SER A 324 1.48 -17.52 -37.87
N SER A 325 2.66 -16.92 -38.06
CA SER A 325 3.73 -17.62 -38.76
C SER A 325 4.05 -18.90 -37.97
N PRO A 326 4.22 -20.06 -38.62
CA PRO A 326 4.48 -21.33 -37.92
C PRO A 326 5.75 -21.31 -37.05
N LEU A 327 6.64 -20.33 -37.28
CA LEU A 327 7.90 -20.15 -36.55
C LEU A 327 7.86 -19.04 -35.47
N LEU A 328 6.82 -18.19 -35.41
CA LEU A 328 6.77 -17.04 -34.50
C LEU A 328 5.36 -16.82 -33.92
N SER A 329 5.25 -17.09 -32.61
CA SER A 329 4.17 -16.68 -31.68
C SER A 329 2.84 -17.43 -31.77
N ARG A 330 2.64 -18.40 -30.86
CA ARG A 330 1.32 -18.87 -30.41
C ARG A 330 0.43 -17.67 -30.05
N SER A 331 -0.68 -17.51 -30.76
CA SER A 331 -1.80 -16.64 -30.34
C SER A 331 -2.12 -16.94 -28.87
N GLY A 332 -2.04 -15.92 -28.01
CA GLY A 332 -2.34 -16.10 -26.59
C GLY A 332 -3.83 -16.03 -26.35
N ALA A 333 -4.33 -16.73 -25.33
CA ALA A 333 -5.67 -16.49 -24.80
C ALA A 333 -5.62 -15.46 -23.66
N CYS A 334 -6.71 -14.72 -23.46
CA CYS A 334 -6.89 -13.88 -22.28
C CYS A 334 -7.00 -14.77 -21.02
N THR A 335 -6.23 -14.49 -19.97
CA THR A 335 -6.28 -15.25 -18.70
C THR A 335 -7.67 -15.25 -18.05
N LEU A 336 -8.47 -14.21 -18.27
CA LEU A 336 -9.81 -14.12 -17.69
C LEU A 336 -10.88 -14.77 -18.56
N CYS A 337 -11.10 -14.27 -19.78
CA CYS A 337 -12.21 -14.71 -20.62
C CYS A 337 -11.85 -15.87 -21.56
N THR A 338 -10.60 -16.36 -21.53
CA THR A 338 -10.06 -17.44 -22.37
C THR A 338 -10.15 -17.24 -23.89
N ARG A 339 -10.67 -16.09 -24.35
CA ARG A 339 -10.77 -15.75 -25.78
C ARG A 339 -9.41 -15.42 -26.41
N PRO A 340 -9.20 -15.71 -27.70
CA PRO A 340 -7.96 -15.39 -28.41
C PRO A 340 -7.66 -13.90 -28.46
N ILE A 341 -6.39 -13.54 -28.24
CA ILE A 341 -5.89 -12.16 -28.31
C ILE A 341 -4.61 -12.11 -29.17
N CYS A 342 -4.58 -11.20 -30.14
CA CYS A 342 -3.39 -10.96 -30.96
C CYS A 342 -2.28 -10.25 -30.14
N PRO A 343 -1.03 -10.24 -30.62
CA PRO A 343 0.09 -9.61 -29.92
C PRO A 343 -0.05 -8.09 -29.68
N THR A 344 -0.84 -7.38 -30.48
CA THR A 344 -1.10 -5.93 -30.36
C THR A 344 -2.22 -5.62 -29.37
N CYS A 345 -3.28 -6.45 -29.32
CA CYS A 345 -4.38 -6.27 -28.38
C CYS A 345 -4.14 -6.88 -26.99
N ARG A 346 -3.06 -7.67 -26.80
CA ARG A 346 -2.75 -8.25 -25.50
C ARG A 346 -2.21 -7.20 -24.53
N VAL A 347 -2.81 -7.13 -23.35
CA VAL A 347 -2.33 -6.33 -22.22
C VAL A 347 -1.56 -7.24 -21.27
N LYS A 348 -0.26 -7.01 -21.14
CA LYS A 348 0.59 -7.74 -20.18
C LYS A 348 0.46 -7.09 -18.81
N LYS A 349 0.14 -7.87 -17.77
CA LYS A 349 0.15 -7.40 -16.37
C LYS A 349 0.93 -8.36 -15.49
N SER A 350 1.61 -7.81 -14.50
CA SER A 350 2.25 -8.61 -13.45
C SER A 350 1.44 -8.49 -12.17
N LEU A 351 0.78 -9.57 -11.79
CA LEU A 351 0.00 -9.64 -10.57
C LEU A 351 0.86 -10.24 -9.45
N ARG A 352 0.63 -9.81 -8.22
CA ARG A 352 1.29 -10.33 -7.03
C ARG A 352 0.31 -11.12 -6.18
N PHE A 353 0.76 -12.27 -5.69
CA PHE A 353 0.01 -13.16 -4.82
C PHE A 353 0.90 -13.56 -3.64
N VAL A 354 0.30 -13.83 -2.48
CA VAL A 354 1.05 -14.36 -1.34
C VAL A 354 1.23 -15.86 -1.53
N ALA A 355 2.48 -16.32 -1.49
CA ALA A 355 2.86 -17.71 -1.59
C ALA A 355 2.60 -18.45 -0.26
N TRP A 356 2.48 -19.77 -0.32
CA TRP A 356 2.32 -20.61 0.89
C TRP A 356 3.45 -20.45 1.91
N THR A 357 4.65 -20.07 1.45
CA THR A 357 5.83 -19.77 2.26
C THR A 357 5.76 -18.40 2.97
N GLY A 358 4.72 -17.59 2.72
CA GLY A 358 4.57 -16.23 3.26
C GLY A 358 5.28 -15.14 2.46
N GLY A 359 6.00 -15.50 1.39
CA GLY A 359 6.59 -14.55 0.44
C GLY A 359 5.59 -14.03 -0.59
N VAL A 360 5.99 -13.06 -1.42
CA VAL A 360 5.17 -12.57 -2.54
C VAL A 360 5.66 -13.19 -3.85
N ALA A 361 4.77 -13.80 -4.62
CA ALA A 361 5.05 -14.29 -5.96
C ALA A 361 4.50 -13.32 -7.02
N LYS A 362 5.30 -13.02 -8.04
CA LYS A 362 4.93 -12.21 -9.20
C LYS A 362 4.59 -13.12 -10.37
N HIS A 363 3.37 -13.01 -10.89
CA HIS A 363 2.86 -13.78 -12.01
C HIS A 363 2.66 -12.87 -13.23
N LYS A 364 3.36 -13.17 -14.33
CA LYS A 364 3.17 -12.46 -15.60
C LYS A 364 1.99 -13.08 -16.35
N MET A 365 0.94 -12.30 -16.56
CA MET A 365 -0.31 -12.74 -17.19
C MET A 365 -0.69 -11.85 -18.38
N LYS A 366 -1.52 -12.38 -19.28
CA LYS A 366 -1.95 -11.71 -20.52
C LYS A 366 -3.47 -11.57 -20.52
N PHE A 367 -3.96 -10.36 -20.73
CA PHE A 367 -5.39 -10.05 -20.69
C PHE A 367 -5.82 -9.33 -21.98
N CYS A 368 -7.10 -9.43 -22.35
CA CYS A 368 -7.68 -8.51 -23.32
C CYS A 368 -7.99 -7.16 -22.66
N GLY A 369 -7.99 -6.07 -23.45
CA GLY A 369 -8.36 -4.73 -22.98
C GLY A 369 -9.71 -4.67 -22.26
N PRO A 370 -10.80 -5.28 -22.78
CA PRO A 370 -12.10 -5.30 -22.11
C PRO A 370 -12.05 -5.87 -20.69
N CYS A 371 -11.42 -7.02 -20.46
CA CYS A 371 -11.34 -7.61 -19.12
C CYS A 371 -10.54 -6.75 -18.13
N VAL A 372 -9.49 -6.08 -18.59
CA VAL A 372 -8.72 -5.15 -17.73
C VAL A 372 -9.57 -3.93 -17.35
N ARG A 373 -10.33 -3.36 -18.29
CA ARG A 373 -11.23 -2.23 -18.01
C ARG A 373 -12.35 -2.62 -17.06
N GLU A 374 -12.94 -3.79 -17.25
CA GLU A 374 -14.00 -4.30 -16.38
C GLU A 374 -13.48 -4.50 -14.95
N ALA A 375 -12.31 -5.14 -14.79
CA ALA A 375 -11.69 -5.30 -13.48
C ALA A 375 -11.39 -3.94 -12.80
N ARG A 376 -10.99 -2.92 -13.56
CA ARG A 376 -10.76 -1.57 -13.01
C ARG A 376 -12.03 -0.91 -12.47
N ARG A 377 -13.18 -1.17 -13.10
CA ARG A 377 -14.49 -0.59 -12.74
C ARG A 377 -15.16 -1.23 -11.53
N LEU A 378 -14.65 -2.36 -11.03
CA LEU A 378 -15.18 -2.98 -9.82
C LEU A 378 -15.19 -2.00 -8.65
N ASP A 379 -16.21 -2.05 -7.81
CA ASP A 379 -16.31 -1.18 -6.64
C ASP A 379 -15.22 -1.53 -5.61
N ALA A 380 -14.26 -0.62 -5.44
CA ALA A 380 -13.17 -0.77 -4.50
C ALA A 380 -13.67 -0.90 -3.05
N ARG A 381 -14.80 -0.28 -2.71
CA ARG A 381 -15.42 -0.39 -1.38
C ARG A 381 -15.96 -1.80 -1.16
N ALA A 382 -16.74 -2.34 -2.10
CA ALA A 382 -17.23 -3.72 -2.03
C ALA A 382 -16.10 -4.76 -1.96
N LEU A 383 -15.02 -4.59 -2.72
CA LEU A 383 -13.88 -5.51 -2.65
C LEU A 383 -13.15 -5.42 -1.31
N ALA A 384 -13.01 -4.23 -0.74
CA ALA A 384 -12.45 -4.07 0.61
C ALA A 384 -13.32 -4.78 1.66
N CYS A 385 -14.65 -4.72 1.55
CA CYS A 385 -15.57 -5.48 2.39
C CYS A 385 -15.37 -7.00 2.22
N ASP A 386 -15.29 -7.52 1.00
CA ASP A 386 -15.11 -8.95 0.76
C ASP A 386 -13.75 -9.45 1.26
N GLU A 387 -12.70 -8.66 1.06
CA GLU A 387 -11.32 -9.03 1.42
C GLU A 387 -11.06 -8.94 2.93
N PHE A 388 -11.63 -7.94 3.61
CA PHE A 388 -11.30 -7.61 5.00
C PHE A 388 -12.48 -7.49 5.97
N GLY A 389 -13.72 -7.40 5.48
CA GLY A 389 -14.93 -7.32 6.28
C GLY A 389 -15.09 -8.59 7.13
N ALA A 390 -14.98 -8.41 8.44
CA ALA A 390 -14.96 -9.49 9.40
C ALA A 390 -16.33 -10.17 9.50
N ASP A 391 -16.49 -11.33 8.83
CA ASP A 391 -17.45 -12.39 9.22
C ASP A 391 -17.14 -13.78 8.64
N ARG A 392 -15.89 -14.02 8.20
CA ARG A 392 -15.44 -15.39 7.87
C ARG A 392 -14.64 -15.98 9.01
N PRO A 393 -15.05 -17.15 9.57
CA PRO A 393 -14.26 -17.83 10.59
C PRO A 393 -12.86 -18.12 10.03
N GLN A 394 -11.85 -17.96 10.90
CA GLN A 394 -10.43 -18.17 10.58
C GLN A 394 -10.11 -19.63 10.16
N SER A 395 -11.11 -20.52 10.12
CA SER A 395 -11.04 -21.93 9.77
C SER A 395 -10.96 -22.21 8.26
N HIS A 396 -11.23 -21.24 7.39
CA HIS A 396 -10.94 -21.37 5.96
C HIS A 396 -9.62 -20.69 5.62
N PRO A 397 -8.72 -21.35 4.87
CA PRO A 397 -7.37 -20.85 4.62
C PRO A 397 -7.45 -19.47 3.94
N ARG A 398 -7.30 -18.44 4.77
CA ARG A 398 -7.21 -17.02 4.40
C ARG A 398 -6.41 -16.88 3.12
N ASN A 399 -7.05 -16.53 2.01
CA ASN A 399 -6.40 -16.08 0.78
C ASN A 399 -5.07 -16.80 0.45
N ARG A 400 -4.98 -18.12 0.68
CA ARG A 400 -3.85 -18.93 0.20
C ARG A 400 -4.12 -19.22 -1.26
N LEU A 401 -3.97 -18.16 -2.05
CA LEU A 401 -4.21 -18.11 -3.47
C LEU A 401 -3.37 -19.11 -4.27
N THR A 402 -2.42 -19.76 -3.62
CA THR A 402 -1.53 -20.72 -4.25
C THR A 402 -1.99 -22.17 -4.21
N ALA A 403 -2.93 -22.61 -3.37
CA ALA A 403 -3.28 -24.04 -3.35
C ALA A 403 -3.79 -24.56 -4.72
N HIS A 404 -4.57 -23.74 -5.43
CA HIS A 404 -5.02 -24.05 -6.80
C HIS A 404 -4.04 -23.61 -7.90
N LEU A 405 -3.07 -22.75 -7.57
CA LEU A 405 -1.96 -22.39 -8.46
C LEU A 405 -0.73 -23.28 -8.25
N GLU A 406 -0.74 -24.21 -7.29
CA GLU A 406 0.39 -25.08 -6.93
C GLU A 406 0.80 -25.99 -8.10
N GLY A 407 -0.18 -26.44 -8.89
CA GLY A 407 0.06 -27.13 -10.17
C GLY A 407 0.67 -26.24 -11.27
N LEU A 408 0.65 -24.91 -11.12
CA LEU A 408 1.26 -23.95 -12.03
C LEU A 408 2.61 -23.41 -11.51
N THR A 409 2.90 -23.45 -10.21
CA THR A 409 4.03 -22.70 -9.63
C THR A 409 5.40 -23.39 -9.65
N ALA A 410 5.49 -24.71 -9.75
CA ALA A 410 6.79 -25.40 -9.63
C ALA A 410 7.60 -25.43 -10.95
N SER A 411 6.98 -25.11 -12.10
CA SER A 411 7.60 -25.27 -13.42
C SER A 411 7.28 -24.15 -14.43
N ASP A 412 6.46 -23.15 -14.07
CA ASP A 412 6.04 -22.10 -15.01
C ASP A 412 7.07 -20.96 -15.09
N PRO A 413 7.71 -20.72 -16.26
CA PRO A 413 8.69 -19.65 -16.45
C PRO A 413 8.09 -18.24 -16.30
N ASN A 414 6.77 -18.10 -16.14
CA ASN A 414 6.08 -16.83 -15.94
C ASN A 414 5.90 -16.44 -14.47
N VAL A 415 6.34 -17.27 -13.52
CA VAL A 415 6.27 -17.01 -12.07
C VAL A 415 7.65 -16.68 -11.52
N VAL A 416 7.77 -15.56 -10.80
CA VAL A 416 8.99 -15.14 -10.12
C VAL A 416 8.66 -14.90 -8.66
N VAL A 417 9.29 -15.65 -7.75
CA VAL A 417 9.18 -15.36 -6.31
C VAL A 417 9.94 -14.06 -6.03
N LEU A 418 9.22 -13.04 -5.57
CA LEU A 418 9.84 -11.81 -5.09
C LEU A 418 10.42 -12.12 -3.71
N ARG A 419 11.74 -12.32 -3.67
CA ARG A 419 12.47 -12.25 -2.41
C ARG A 419 12.45 -10.78 -1.96
N PRO A 420 12.14 -10.48 -0.68
CA PRO A 420 12.51 -9.18 -0.13
C PRO A 420 13.99 -8.99 -0.42
N SER A 421 14.42 -7.81 -0.89
CA SER A 421 15.72 -7.65 -1.52
C SER A 421 16.80 -8.30 -0.67
N ALA A 422 17.26 -9.43 -1.16
CA ALA A 422 18.48 -10.12 -0.84
C ALA A 422 18.86 -10.67 -2.20
N LEU A 423 19.96 -10.14 -2.75
CA LEU A 423 20.54 -10.43 -4.06
C LEU A 423 20.00 -9.56 -5.21
N SER A 424 20.47 -8.31 -5.27
CA SER A 424 20.85 -7.75 -6.58
C SER A 424 22.30 -8.17 -6.84
N SER A 425 22.46 -9.25 -7.60
CA SER A 425 23.63 -9.46 -8.46
C SER A 425 23.25 -8.98 -9.84
#